data_AF-A0A0Q5CAD8-F1
#
_entry.id   AF-A0A0Q5CAD8-F1
#
_cell.length_a   1.000
_cell.length_b   1.000
_cell.length_c   1.000
_cell.angle_alpha   90.00
_cell.angle_beta   90.00
_cell.angle_gamma   90.00
#
_symmetry.space_group_name_H-M   'P 1'
#
loop_
_entity.id
_entity.type
_entity.pdbx_description
1 polymer ?
#
loop_
_entity_poly.entity_id
_entity_poly.type
_entity_poly.pdbx_seq_one_letter_code
_entity_poly.pdbx_strand_id
1 'polypeptide(L)'
;MYNLFVSGNEESWNGDPWNIERGRCVYEYTSDALRDRYGKLDQAAIAELKRFPSVFAYESGHERSPKFGMIRDVIVRQVEVRVVYELFDVDPFLGFEDLNTLRFELDIAKMEMYRTHWAVKDVDLTAVLNAQGIALPGWARYPGRGINIRTHEFEVALSFPGEERDLIEKIARELEHRLGPDRYFYDRNYPGQLARPNMDLLLQQIYGERSKIIVVFISGHYQLKDWCGIEFRAIRDIILRRDHDRIMLIRTGDGEVEGIRATDGYVDARRHSPEELAAFIEQRIGELQP
;
A
#
# COMPACT_ATOMS: atom_id res chain seq x y z
N MET A 1 -1.62 -7.98 1.23
CA MET A 1 -2.59 -9.09 1.05
C MET A 1 -2.59 -9.55 -0.39
N TYR A 2 -2.78 -10.84 -0.62
CA TYR A 2 -2.95 -11.42 -1.96
C TYR A 2 -3.93 -12.60 -1.95
N ASN A 3 -4.47 -12.95 -3.13
CA ASN A 3 -5.29 -14.14 -3.33
C ASN A 3 -4.40 -15.30 -3.78
N LEU A 4 -4.48 -16.45 -3.11
CA LEU A 4 -3.90 -17.69 -3.59
C LEU A 4 -5.03 -18.58 -4.12
N PHE A 5 -4.96 -18.92 -5.40
CA PHE A 5 -5.82 -19.91 -6.02
C PHE A 5 -5.00 -21.17 -6.29
N VAL A 6 -5.45 -22.31 -5.80
CA VAL A 6 -4.83 -23.60 -6.07
C VAL A 6 -5.84 -24.47 -6.80
N SER A 7 -5.48 -24.98 -7.97
CA SER A 7 -6.33 -25.88 -8.75
C SER A 7 -5.73 -27.27 -8.92
N GLY A 8 -6.53 -28.29 -8.65
CA GLY A 8 -6.20 -29.69 -8.92
C GLY A 8 -6.37 -30.10 -10.38
N ASN A 9 -6.83 -29.19 -11.25
CA ASN A 9 -6.88 -29.39 -12.68
C ASN A 9 -5.69 -28.68 -13.37
N GLU A 10 -4.82 -29.45 -14.03
CA GLU A 10 -3.64 -28.93 -14.74
C GLU A 10 -3.97 -28.03 -15.95
N GLU A 11 -5.19 -28.13 -16.48
CA GLU A 11 -5.70 -27.30 -17.57
C GLU A 11 -6.34 -25.99 -17.07
N SER A 12 -6.23 -25.69 -15.78
CA SER A 12 -6.70 -24.41 -15.23
C SER A 12 -5.85 -23.26 -15.73
N TRP A 13 -6.37 -22.04 -15.57
CA TRP A 13 -5.65 -20.80 -15.87
C TRP A 13 -5.36 -20.61 -17.37
N ASN A 14 -6.27 -21.08 -18.23
CA ASN A 14 -6.20 -20.94 -19.69
C ASN A 14 -7.18 -19.89 -20.26
N GLY A 15 -7.74 -19.03 -19.40
CA GLY A 15 -8.61 -17.90 -19.78
C GLY A 15 -10.09 -18.12 -19.50
N ASP A 16 -10.50 -19.37 -19.23
CA ASP A 16 -11.88 -19.67 -18.81
C ASP A 16 -12.11 -19.32 -17.34
N PRO A 17 -13.32 -18.84 -16.97
CA PRO A 17 -13.69 -18.65 -15.57
C PRO A 17 -13.53 -19.93 -14.76
N TRP A 18 -13.05 -19.80 -13.53
CA TRP A 18 -12.80 -20.93 -12.63
C TRP A 18 -13.96 -21.08 -11.65
N ASN A 19 -14.47 -22.30 -11.50
CA ASN A 19 -15.57 -22.61 -10.58
C ASN A 19 -15.05 -23.43 -9.40
N ILE A 20 -15.61 -23.18 -8.22
CA ILE A 20 -15.27 -23.91 -7.01
C ILE A 20 -16.43 -23.93 -6.00
N GLU A 21 -16.48 -24.98 -5.19
CA GLU A 21 -17.40 -25.09 -4.05
C GLU A 21 -17.25 -23.91 -3.07
N ARG A 22 -18.38 -23.35 -2.63
CA ARG A 22 -18.43 -22.18 -1.76
C ARG A 22 -17.66 -22.36 -0.45
N GLY A 23 -17.65 -23.58 0.10
CA GLY A 23 -16.95 -23.92 1.34
C GLY A 23 -15.42 -23.90 1.22
N ARG A 24 -14.89 -23.88 0.00
CA ARG A 24 -13.44 -23.83 -0.28
C ARG A 24 -12.95 -22.44 -0.68
N CYS A 25 -13.84 -21.44 -0.64
CA CYS A 25 -13.54 -20.06 -0.98
C CYS A 25 -13.36 -19.23 0.29
N VAL A 26 -12.17 -18.66 0.47
CA VAL A 26 -11.83 -17.73 1.56
C VAL A 26 -12.22 -18.33 2.92
N TYR A 27 -11.88 -19.60 3.09
CA TYR A 27 -12.20 -20.38 4.28
C TYR A 27 -11.04 -21.31 4.63
N GLU A 28 -10.74 -22.27 3.75
CA GLU A 28 -9.55 -23.10 3.91
C GLU A 28 -8.29 -22.21 3.82
N TYR A 29 -7.33 -22.47 4.71
CA TYR A 29 -6.01 -21.80 4.75
C TYR A 29 -6.03 -20.27 4.80
N THR A 30 -7.17 -19.68 5.19
CA THR A 30 -7.36 -18.26 5.43
C THR A 30 -7.50 -18.05 6.93
N SER A 31 -6.81 -17.06 7.51
CA SER A 31 -6.88 -16.79 8.95
C SER A 31 -8.29 -16.39 9.39
N ASP A 32 -8.62 -16.59 10.67
CA ASP A 32 -9.97 -16.31 11.19
C ASP A 32 -10.36 -14.83 10.98
N ALA A 33 -9.44 -13.88 11.21
CA ALA A 33 -9.68 -12.46 10.97
C ALA A 33 -10.03 -12.15 9.50
N LEU A 34 -9.35 -12.81 8.55
CA LEU A 34 -9.63 -12.64 7.13
C LEU A 34 -10.92 -13.36 6.71
N ARG A 35 -11.25 -14.51 7.32
CA ARG A 35 -12.51 -15.21 7.12
C ARG A 35 -13.70 -14.39 7.60
N ASP A 36 -13.59 -13.75 8.75
CA ASP A 36 -14.63 -12.87 9.28
C ASP A 36 -14.88 -11.68 8.34
N ARG A 37 -13.82 -11.14 7.75
CA ARG A 37 -13.88 -9.99 6.85
C ARG A 37 -14.35 -10.34 5.44
N TYR A 38 -13.79 -11.39 4.85
CA TYR A 38 -13.93 -11.69 3.42
C TYR A 38 -14.71 -12.98 3.13
N GLY A 39 -14.79 -13.88 4.12
CA GLY A 39 -15.35 -15.21 3.96
C GLY A 39 -16.84 -15.24 3.66
N LYS A 40 -17.58 -14.13 3.84
CA LYS A 40 -18.98 -14.00 3.40
C LYS A 40 -19.13 -13.80 1.88
N LEU A 41 -18.10 -13.28 1.22
CA LEU A 41 -18.13 -12.90 -0.20
C LEU A 41 -19.32 -12.00 -0.53
N ASP A 42 -19.62 -11.03 0.34
CA ASP A 42 -20.59 -9.98 0.02
C ASP A 42 -19.98 -8.97 -0.97
N GLN A 43 -20.79 -7.99 -1.40
CA GLN A 43 -20.37 -7.02 -2.40
C GLN A 43 -19.14 -6.19 -1.97
N ALA A 44 -19.02 -5.86 -0.68
CA ALA A 44 -17.90 -5.09 -0.17
C ALA A 44 -16.62 -5.94 -0.12
N ALA A 45 -16.74 -7.17 0.39
CA ALA A 45 -15.66 -8.14 0.40
C ALA A 45 -15.14 -8.42 -1.02
N ILE A 46 -16.05 -8.70 -1.98
CA ILE A 46 -15.68 -8.95 -3.38
C ILE A 46 -14.98 -7.72 -3.99
N ALA A 47 -15.48 -6.51 -3.73
CA ALA A 47 -14.86 -5.29 -4.24
C ALA A 47 -13.42 -5.09 -3.74
N GLU A 48 -13.13 -5.51 -2.51
CA GLU A 48 -11.76 -5.52 -1.98
C GLU A 48 -10.91 -6.65 -2.55
N LEU A 49 -11.42 -7.89 -2.57
CA LEU A 49 -10.69 -9.07 -3.08
C LEU A 49 -10.28 -8.92 -4.54
N LYS A 50 -11.12 -8.25 -5.35
CA LYS A 50 -10.84 -7.89 -6.76
C LYS A 50 -9.65 -6.96 -6.94
N ARG A 51 -9.26 -6.25 -5.89
CA ARG A 51 -8.11 -5.37 -5.92
C ARG A 51 -6.84 -6.14 -5.68
N PHE A 52 -6.85 -7.19 -4.87
CA PHE A 52 -5.64 -7.90 -4.48
C PHE A 52 -4.96 -8.63 -5.65
N PRO A 53 -3.61 -8.66 -5.66
CA PRO A 53 -2.88 -9.45 -6.64
C PRO A 53 -3.17 -10.93 -6.39
N SER A 54 -3.13 -11.73 -7.43
CA SER A 54 -3.50 -13.14 -7.36
C SER A 54 -2.39 -14.03 -7.90
N VAL A 55 -2.06 -15.06 -7.13
CA VAL A 55 -1.19 -16.16 -7.54
C VAL A 55 -2.10 -17.33 -7.91
N PHE A 56 -2.06 -17.71 -9.18
CA PHE A 56 -2.83 -18.81 -9.75
C PHE A 56 -1.93 -20.03 -9.88
N ALA A 57 -1.97 -20.89 -8.86
CA ALA A 57 -1.13 -22.06 -8.72
C ALA A 57 -1.89 -23.36 -9.01
N TYR A 58 -1.15 -24.45 -9.02
CA TYR A 58 -1.65 -25.80 -9.21
C TYR A 58 -1.37 -26.63 -7.96
N GLU A 59 -2.15 -27.69 -7.75
CA GLU A 59 -1.82 -28.66 -6.71
C GLU A 59 -0.41 -29.26 -6.98
N SER A 60 0.35 -29.54 -5.91
CA SER A 60 1.76 -29.92 -5.98
C SER A 60 2.05 -31.12 -6.88
N GLY A 61 1.08 -32.01 -7.09
CA GLY A 61 1.24 -33.18 -7.97
C GLY A 61 1.42 -32.85 -9.46
N HIS A 62 1.16 -31.61 -9.88
CA HIS A 62 1.25 -31.19 -11.28
C HIS A 62 2.61 -30.59 -11.68
N GLU A 63 3.46 -30.21 -10.71
CA GLU A 63 4.79 -29.64 -10.98
C GLU A 63 4.82 -28.42 -11.92
N ARG A 64 3.75 -27.61 -11.89
CA ARG A 64 3.61 -26.43 -12.77
C ARG A 64 3.89 -25.12 -12.04
N SER A 65 4.59 -24.21 -12.71
CA SER A 65 4.79 -22.85 -12.23
C SER A 65 3.47 -22.09 -12.11
N PRO A 66 3.26 -21.32 -11.02
CA PRO A 66 2.08 -20.48 -10.89
C PRO A 66 2.08 -19.34 -11.91
N LYS A 67 0.91 -18.75 -12.11
CA LYS A 67 0.72 -17.56 -12.95
C LYS A 67 0.33 -16.35 -12.09
N PHE A 68 0.70 -15.17 -12.55
CA PHE A 68 0.26 -13.92 -11.94
C PHE A 68 -1.04 -13.42 -12.59
N GLY A 69 -1.95 -12.88 -11.79
CA GLY A 69 -3.17 -12.28 -12.33
C GLY A 69 -3.99 -11.48 -11.33
N MET A 70 -5.20 -11.12 -11.77
CA MET A 70 -6.18 -10.35 -11.01
C MET A 70 -7.57 -10.95 -11.12
N ILE A 71 -8.37 -10.85 -10.06
CA ILE A 71 -9.79 -11.17 -10.14
C ILE A 71 -10.53 -10.04 -10.86
N ARG A 72 -11.29 -10.40 -11.89
CA ARG A 72 -12.16 -9.50 -12.67
C ARG A 72 -13.59 -9.52 -12.22
N ASP A 73 -14.08 -10.68 -11.80
CA ASP A 73 -15.39 -10.77 -11.19
C ASP A 73 -15.55 -12.01 -10.31
N VAL A 74 -16.50 -11.95 -9.38
CA VAL A 74 -16.86 -13.09 -8.52
C VAL A 74 -18.38 -13.20 -8.51
N ILE A 75 -18.89 -14.34 -8.97
CA ILE A 75 -20.32 -14.65 -8.98
C ILE A 75 -20.55 -15.71 -7.92
N VAL A 76 -21.27 -15.34 -6.87
CA VAL A 76 -21.58 -16.21 -5.74
C VAL A 76 -22.98 -16.80 -5.90
N ARG A 77 -23.08 -18.13 -5.81
CA ARG A 77 -24.34 -18.88 -5.67
C ARG A 77 -24.34 -19.62 -4.34
N GLN A 78 -25.43 -20.34 -4.04
CA GLN A 78 -25.59 -21.02 -2.76
C GLN A 78 -24.49 -22.07 -2.49
N VAL A 79 -24.07 -22.80 -3.52
CA VAL A 79 -23.15 -23.94 -3.38
C VAL A 79 -21.83 -23.73 -4.12
N GLU A 80 -21.81 -22.86 -5.14
CA GLU A 80 -20.67 -22.67 -6.03
C GLU A 80 -20.33 -21.18 -6.16
N VAL A 81 -19.05 -20.90 -6.37
CA VAL A 81 -18.51 -19.58 -6.69
C VAL A 81 -17.81 -19.69 -8.03
N ARG A 82 -18.08 -18.73 -8.92
CA ARG A 82 -17.35 -18.55 -10.17
C ARG A 82 -16.46 -17.33 -10.08
N VAL A 83 -15.19 -17.51 -10.41
CA VAL A 83 -14.16 -16.46 -10.42
C VAL A 83 -13.77 -16.20 -11.87
N VAL A 84 -14.04 -14.99 -12.34
CA VAL A 84 -13.51 -14.48 -13.60
C VAL A 84 -12.19 -13.78 -13.29
N TYR A 85 -11.14 -14.09 -14.02
CA TYR A 85 -9.80 -13.55 -13.78
C TYR A 85 -9.14 -13.12 -15.09
N GLU A 86 -8.08 -12.33 -14.97
CA GLU A 86 -7.19 -11.97 -16.06
C GLU A 86 -5.76 -12.26 -15.62
N LEU A 87 -5.01 -12.89 -16.51
CA LEU A 87 -3.61 -13.23 -16.29
C LEU A 87 -2.71 -12.19 -16.93
N PHE A 88 -1.58 -11.94 -16.29
CA PHE A 88 -0.60 -10.98 -16.74
C PHE A 88 0.76 -11.65 -16.85
N ASP A 89 1.44 -11.38 -17.95
CA ASP A 89 2.78 -11.87 -18.17
C ASP A 89 3.77 -11.07 -17.30
N VAL A 90 4.50 -11.78 -16.46
CA VAL A 90 5.54 -11.25 -15.57
C VAL A 90 6.73 -12.17 -15.74
N ASP A 91 7.85 -11.64 -16.22
CA ASP A 91 9.05 -12.42 -16.52
C ASP A 91 10.29 -11.74 -15.92
N PRO A 92 11.01 -12.40 -14.99
CA PRO A 92 10.68 -13.69 -14.38
C PRO A 92 9.51 -13.58 -13.38
N PHE A 93 8.76 -14.67 -13.20
CA PHE A 93 7.83 -14.87 -12.08
C PHE A 93 8.19 -16.13 -11.29
N LEU A 94 7.41 -16.43 -10.25
CA LEU A 94 7.60 -17.62 -9.41
C LEU A 94 7.54 -18.91 -10.25
N GLY A 95 8.54 -19.76 -10.05
CA GLY A 95 8.55 -21.15 -10.50
C GLY A 95 7.82 -22.09 -9.55
N PHE A 96 7.72 -23.36 -9.96
CA PHE A 96 7.12 -24.42 -9.15
C PHE A 96 7.80 -24.58 -7.77
N GLU A 97 9.13 -24.64 -7.76
CA GLU A 97 9.91 -24.83 -6.52
C GLU A 97 9.87 -23.60 -5.58
N ASP A 98 9.61 -22.41 -6.13
CA ASP A 98 9.61 -21.17 -5.36
C ASP A 98 8.47 -21.15 -4.35
N LEU A 99 7.30 -21.71 -4.69
CA LEU A 99 6.16 -21.80 -3.76
C LEU A 99 6.47 -22.65 -2.52
N ASN A 100 7.30 -23.69 -2.67
CA ASN A 100 7.73 -24.52 -1.55
C ASN A 100 8.87 -23.86 -0.77
N THR A 101 9.78 -23.18 -1.46
CA THR A 101 10.91 -22.48 -0.86
C THR A 101 10.46 -21.27 -0.05
N LEU A 102 9.55 -20.45 -0.59
CA LEU A 102 9.01 -19.23 0.00
C LEU A 102 7.75 -19.48 0.83
N ARG A 103 7.53 -20.73 1.24
CA ARG A 103 6.29 -21.16 1.90
C ARG A 103 6.02 -20.33 3.15
N PHE A 104 7.05 -20.01 3.93
CA PHE A 104 6.90 -19.24 5.16
C PHE A 104 6.55 -17.77 4.85
N GLU A 105 7.28 -17.17 3.92
CA GLU A 105 7.16 -15.78 3.49
C GLU A 105 5.81 -15.51 2.82
N LEU A 106 5.27 -16.49 2.10
CA LEU A 106 3.96 -16.44 1.44
C LEU A 106 2.80 -16.91 2.33
N ASP A 107 3.06 -17.28 3.59
CA ASP A 107 2.04 -17.84 4.50
C ASP A 107 1.30 -19.05 3.91
N ILE A 108 2.02 -19.95 3.25
CA ILE A 108 1.48 -21.19 2.67
C ILE A 108 1.64 -22.32 3.72
N ALA A 109 0.59 -23.03 4.07
CA ALA A 109 0.68 -24.14 5.02
C ALA A 109 1.30 -25.39 4.36
N LYS A 110 1.91 -26.28 5.16
CA LYS A 110 2.64 -27.48 4.67
C LYS A 110 1.84 -28.36 3.70
N MET A 111 0.52 -28.46 3.90
CA MET A 111 -0.36 -29.32 3.10
C MET A 111 -1.32 -28.53 2.19
N GLU A 112 -1.20 -27.20 2.15
CA GLU A 112 -2.13 -26.31 1.44
C GLU A 112 -2.15 -26.58 -0.07
N MET A 113 -0.99 -26.85 -0.63
CA MET A 113 -0.82 -27.11 -2.07
C MET A 113 -1.31 -28.49 -2.51
N TYR A 114 -1.90 -29.31 -1.64
CA TYR A 114 -2.45 -30.63 -2.00
C TYR A 114 -3.98 -30.61 -2.17
N ARG A 115 -4.60 -29.43 -2.18
CA ARG A 115 -6.05 -29.32 -2.24
C ARG A 115 -6.49 -28.07 -2.98
N THR A 116 -7.47 -28.25 -3.86
CA THR A 116 -8.10 -27.19 -4.63
C THR A 116 -8.87 -26.24 -3.71
N HIS A 117 -8.49 -24.96 -3.68
CA HIS A 117 -9.09 -23.94 -2.84
C HIS A 117 -8.78 -22.51 -3.32
N TRP A 118 -9.45 -21.53 -2.74
CA TRP A 118 -9.10 -20.11 -2.81
C TRP A 118 -8.85 -19.60 -1.38
N ALA A 119 -7.64 -19.13 -1.09
CA ALA A 119 -7.25 -18.52 0.17
C ALA A 119 -6.90 -17.03 0.00
N VAL A 120 -7.03 -16.28 1.08
CA VAL A 120 -6.56 -14.89 1.18
C VAL A 120 -5.46 -14.83 2.23
N LYS A 121 -4.33 -14.23 1.88
CA LYS A 121 -3.14 -14.18 2.72
C LYS A 121 -2.84 -12.75 3.15
N ASP A 122 -2.55 -12.54 4.44
CA ASP A 122 -2.12 -11.25 4.96
C ASP A 122 -0.61 -11.03 4.80
N VAL A 123 -0.15 -11.18 3.57
CA VAL A 123 1.24 -11.04 3.17
C VAL A 123 1.35 -9.92 2.13
N ASP A 124 2.39 -9.11 2.23
CA ASP A 124 2.79 -8.19 1.16
C ASP A 124 3.50 -8.99 0.05
N LEU A 125 2.72 -9.49 -0.90
CA LEU A 125 3.23 -10.26 -2.02
C LEU A 125 4.27 -9.46 -2.84
N THR A 126 4.08 -8.14 -2.97
CA THR A 126 5.01 -7.30 -3.72
C THR A 126 6.38 -7.28 -3.05
N ALA A 127 6.42 -7.11 -1.72
CA ALA A 127 7.68 -7.15 -0.96
C ALA A 127 8.38 -8.51 -1.08
N VAL A 128 7.63 -9.63 -0.95
CA VAL A 128 8.19 -10.98 -1.07
C VAL A 128 8.78 -11.21 -2.47
N LEU A 129 8.06 -10.83 -3.52
CA LEU A 129 8.51 -10.98 -4.91
C LEU A 129 9.73 -10.10 -5.21
N ASN A 130 9.73 -8.84 -4.75
CA ASN A 130 10.88 -7.94 -4.93
C ASN A 130 12.15 -8.50 -4.28
N ALA A 131 12.03 -9.15 -3.11
CA ALA A 131 13.16 -9.81 -2.45
C ALA A 131 13.75 -10.98 -3.28
N GLN A 132 12.95 -11.56 -4.19
CA GLN A 132 13.39 -12.57 -5.15
C GLN A 132 13.83 -11.98 -6.50
N GLY A 133 13.91 -10.65 -6.63
CA GLY A 133 14.20 -9.98 -7.89
C GLY A 133 13.04 -9.99 -8.89
N ILE A 134 11.84 -10.37 -8.47
CA ILE A 134 10.63 -10.40 -9.30
C ILE A 134 9.88 -9.07 -9.13
N ALA A 135 9.83 -8.28 -10.20
CA ALA A 135 9.22 -6.98 -10.19
C ALA A 135 7.81 -7.02 -10.80
N LEU A 136 6.76 -6.87 -9.99
CA LEU A 136 5.40 -6.75 -10.51
C LEU A 136 5.20 -5.46 -11.33
N PRO A 137 4.24 -5.41 -12.28
CA PRO A 137 3.87 -4.18 -12.97
C PRO A 137 3.43 -3.08 -11.99
N GLY A 138 3.68 -1.81 -12.29
CA GLY A 138 3.38 -0.70 -11.39
C GLY A 138 1.92 -0.65 -10.91
N TRP A 139 0.95 -1.01 -11.76
CA TRP A 139 -0.46 -1.09 -11.39
C TRP A 139 -0.80 -2.29 -10.49
N ALA A 140 0.04 -3.33 -10.48
CA ALA A 140 -0.09 -4.55 -9.67
C ALA A 140 0.66 -4.45 -8.33
N ARG A 141 1.72 -3.64 -8.27
CA ARG A 141 2.42 -3.26 -7.01
C ARG A 141 1.48 -2.54 -6.06
N TYR A 142 0.51 -1.82 -6.63
CA TYR A 142 -0.55 -1.13 -5.93
C TYR A 142 -1.90 -1.72 -6.32
N PRO A 143 -2.24 -2.90 -5.78
CA PRO A 143 -3.62 -3.30 -5.66
C PRO A 143 -4.21 -2.35 -4.63
N GLY A 144 -4.48 -1.10 -5.04
CA GLY A 144 -4.75 0.02 -4.16
C GLY A 144 -5.66 -0.50 -3.07
N ARG A 145 -5.13 -0.55 -1.84
CA ARG A 145 -6.00 -0.72 -0.69
C ARG A 145 -7.05 0.34 -0.93
N GLY A 146 -8.31 -0.06 -0.83
CA GLY A 146 -9.47 0.78 -1.04
C GLY A 146 -9.57 1.92 -0.03
N ILE A 147 -8.46 2.48 0.41
CA ILE A 147 -8.42 3.58 1.33
C ILE A 147 -9.01 4.77 0.59
N ASN A 148 -10.15 5.20 1.09
CA ASN A 148 -10.71 6.47 0.73
C ASN A 148 -9.93 7.51 1.54
N ILE A 149 -9.08 8.32 0.90
CA ILE A 149 -8.25 9.31 1.60
C ILE A 149 -9.09 10.38 2.35
N ARG A 150 -10.42 10.40 2.14
CA ARG A 150 -11.39 11.17 2.94
C ARG A 150 -11.64 10.61 4.34
N THR A 151 -11.31 9.36 4.60
CA THR A 151 -11.59 8.68 5.88
C THR A 151 -10.40 7.93 6.44
N HIS A 152 -9.34 7.75 5.63
CA HIS A 152 -8.14 7.04 6.04
C HIS A 152 -7.24 7.90 6.92
N GLU A 153 -6.65 7.27 7.93
CA GLU A 153 -5.67 7.86 8.83
C GLU A 153 -4.26 7.39 8.48
N PHE A 154 -3.36 8.34 8.26
CA PHE A 154 -1.96 8.11 7.96
C PHE A 154 -1.12 8.22 9.23
N GLU A 155 -0.01 7.50 9.27
CA GLU A 155 1.00 7.70 10.30
C GLU A 155 1.81 8.94 10.02
N VAL A 156 2.18 9.17 8.76
CA VAL A 156 2.93 10.35 8.35
C VAL A 156 2.35 10.97 7.08
N ALA A 157 2.33 12.30 7.01
CA ALA A 157 2.06 13.02 5.77
C ALA A 157 3.23 13.92 5.38
N LEU A 158 3.60 13.89 4.09
CA LEU A 158 4.71 14.66 3.54
C LEU A 158 4.18 15.95 2.92
N SER A 159 4.50 17.10 3.53
CA SER A 159 4.17 18.42 3.00
C SER A 159 5.41 19.11 2.45
N PHE A 160 5.41 19.40 1.14
CA PHE A 160 6.59 19.88 0.44
C PHE A 160 6.22 20.76 -0.76
N PRO A 161 7.04 21.76 -1.12
CA PRO A 161 6.85 22.53 -2.35
C PRO A 161 7.19 21.66 -3.57
N GLY A 162 6.52 21.91 -4.70
CA GLY A 162 6.60 21.05 -5.88
C GLY A 162 8.01 20.90 -6.48
N GLU A 163 8.92 21.84 -6.20
CA GLU A 163 10.32 21.85 -6.60
C GLU A 163 11.14 20.74 -5.93
N GLU A 164 10.78 20.34 -4.72
CA GLU A 164 11.52 19.34 -3.93
C GLU A 164 11.10 17.91 -4.28
N ARG A 165 10.19 17.76 -5.23
CA ARG A 165 9.48 16.52 -5.53
C ARG A 165 10.38 15.34 -5.84
N ASP A 166 11.51 15.57 -6.52
CA ASP A 166 12.46 14.50 -6.85
C ASP A 166 13.13 13.90 -5.60
N LEU A 167 13.38 14.72 -4.57
CA LEU A 167 13.86 14.25 -3.27
C LEU A 167 12.74 13.52 -2.53
N ILE A 168 11.54 14.10 -2.50
CA ILE A 168 10.41 13.53 -1.77
C ILE A 168 9.97 12.19 -2.34
N GLU A 169 10.02 12.02 -3.66
CA GLU A 169 9.71 10.72 -4.28
C GLU A 169 10.66 9.62 -3.81
N LYS A 170 11.95 9.94 -3.62
CA LYS A 170 12.93 8.98 -3.08
C LYS A 170 12.62 8.65 -1.62
N ILE A 171 12.33 9.66 -0.79
CA ILE A 171 11.95 9.46 0.62
C ILE A 171 10.65 8.67 0.72
N ALA A 172 9.65 8.95 -0.12
CA ALA A 172 8.38 8.24 -0.16
C ALA A 172 8.56 6.75 -0.48
N ARG A 173 9.49 6.41 -1.38
CA ARG A 173 9.86 5.01 -1.65
C ARG A 173 10.51 4.37 -0.42
N GLU A 174 11.44 5.03 0.25
CA GLU A 174 12.06 4.49 1.47
C GLU A 174 11.04 4.30 2.61
N LEU A 175 10.12 5.25 2.79
CA LEU A 175 9.03 5.15 3.75
C LEU A 175 8.08 4.01 3.42
N GLU A 176 7.83 3.76 2.13
CA GLU A 176 7.04 2.61 1.72
C GLU A 176 7.70 1.28 2.08
N HIS A 177 9.02 1.14 1.86
CA HIS A 177 9.74 -0.07 2.26
C HIS A 177 9.74 -0.30 3.77
N ARG A 178 9.78 0.79 4.56
CA ARG A 178 9.86 0.73 6.03
C ARG A 178 8.49 0.54 6.70
N LEU A 179 7.53 1.39 6.33
CA LEU A 179 6.21 1.41 6.95
C LEU A 179 5.25 0.45 6.24
N GLY A 180 5.38 0.30 4.93
CA GLY A 180 4.39 -0.33 4.06
C GLY A 180 3.45 0.68 3.39
N PRO A 181 2.67 0.23 2.40
CA PRO A 181 1.79 1.09 1.62
C PRO A 181 0.66 1.68 2.49
N ASP A 182 0.16 2.84 2.08
CA ASP A 182 -0.98 3.55 2.69
C ASP A 182 -0.81 4.00 4.15
N ARG A 183 0.36 3.79 4.77
CA ARG A 183 0.66 4.37 6.10
C ARG A 183 1.25 5.78 6.01
N TYR A 184 1.74 6.17 4.83
CA TYR A 184 2.22 7.51 4.57
C TYR A 184 1.40 8.18 3.47
N PHE A 185 1.19 9.49 3.58
CA PHE A 185 0.54 10.28 2.55
C PHE A 185 1.60 10.96 1.66
N TYR A 186 1.57 10.58 0.38
CA TYR A 186 2.28 11.22 -0.73
C TYR A 186 1.30 11.44 -1.89
N ASP A 187 1.24 12.66 -2.42
CA ASP A 187 0.19 13.10 -3.36
C ASP A 187 0.11 12.21 -4.63
N ARG A 188 1.26 11.82 -5.19
CA ARG A 188 1.31 10.99 -6.41
C ARG A 188 0.82 9.56 -6.22
N ASN A 189 0.63 9.09 -4.99
CA ASN A 189 0.04 7.78 -4.74
C ASN A 189 -1.49 7.78 -4.96
N TYR A 190 -2.14 8.96 -4.93
CA TYR A 190 -3.60 9.08 -4.94
C TYR A 190 -4.16 10.04 -6.00
N PRO A 191 -3.65 10.06 -7.26
CA PRO A 191 -4.01 11.08 -8.24
C PRO A 191 -5.52 11.07 -8.55
N GLY A 192 -6.15 9.89 -8.65
CA GLY A 192 -7.59 9.79 -8.91
C GLY A 192 -8.47 10.26 -7.75
N GLN A 193 -7.99 10.18 -6.51
CA GLN A 193 -8.75 10.66 -5.34
C GLN A 193 -8.56 12.16 -5.10
N LEU A 194 -7.40 12.71 -5.52
CA LEU A 194 -7.08 14.14 -5.43
C LEU A 194 -7.63 14.96 -6.60
N ALA A 195 -7.88 14.34 -7.76
CA ALA A 195 -8.48 14.98 -8.94
C ALA A 195 -9.96 15.34 -8.72
N ARG A 196 -10.23 16.36 -7.90
CA ARG A 196 -11.58 16.79 -7.51
C ARG A 196 -11.63 18.27 -7.12
N PRO A 197 -12.83 18.88 -7.15
CA PRO A 197 -13.05 20.19 -6.53
C PRO A 197 -12.75 20.16 -5.03
N ASN A 198 -12.31 21.29 -4.48
CA ASN A 198 -12.00 21.49 -3.06
C ASN A 198 -10.93 20.51 -2.53
N MET A 199 -9.92 20.22 -3.35
CA MET A 199 -8.78 19.36 -2.98
C MET A 199 -8.04 19.89 -1.74
N ASP A 200 -7.98 21.21 -1.60
CA ASP A 200 -7.41 21.93 -0.48
C ASP A 200 -8.04 21.55 0.87
N LEU A 201 -9.38 21.54 0.99
CA LEU A 201 -10.06 21.12 2.23
C LEU A 201 -9.77 19.66 2.58
N LEU A 202 -9.64 18.80 1.58
CA LEU A 202 -9.28 17.40 1.79
C LEU A 202 -7.87 17.28 2.37
N LEU A 203 -6.91 18.00 1.78
CA LEU A 203 -5.53 18.03 2.24
C LEU A 203 -5.43 18.62 3.65
N GLN A 204 -6.18 19.68 3.95
CA GLN A 204 -6.26 20.23 5.31
C GLN A 204 -6.67 19.19 6.35
N GLN A 205 -7.68 18.36 6.05
CA GLN A 205 -8.11 17.29 6.94
C GLN A 205 -7.06 16.17 7.06
N ILE A 206 -6.40 15.82 5.94
CA ILE A 206 -5.33 14.82 5.96
C ILE A 206 -4.21 15.28 6.89
N TYR A 207 -3.69 16.49 6.70
CA TYR A 207 -2.61 17.02 7.53
C TYR A 207 -3.08 17.29 8.97
N GLY A 208 -4.20 18.00 9.15
CA GLY A 208 -4.66 18.46 10.47
C GLY A 208 -5.16 17.36 11.40
N GLU A 209 -5.93 16.42 10.86
CA GLU A 209 -6.75 15.51 11.67
C GLU A 209 -6.39 14.05 11.43
N ARG A 210 -6.03 13.67 10.19
CA ARG A 210 -5.86 12.27 9.79
C ARG A 210 -4.41 11.88 9.52
N SER A 211 -3.45 12.58 10.15
CA SER A 211 -2.03 12.22 10.13
C SER A 211 -1.47 12.30 11.53
N LYS A 212 -0.80 11.24 12.02
CA LYS A 212 -0.17 11.27 13.34
C LYS A 212 0.96 12.29 13.38
N ILE A 213 1.88 12.23 12.43
CA ILE A 213 2.95 13.22 12.23
C ILE A 213 2.88 13.86 10.84
N ILE A 214 3.32 15.10 10.74
CA ILE A 214 3.43 15.86 9.50
C ILE A 214 4.88 16.25 9.34
N VAL A 215 5.48 15.83 8.23
CA VAL A 215 6.83 16.21 7.86
C VAL A 215 6.73 17.38 6.91
N VAL A 216 7.23 18.53 7.36
CA VAL A 216 7.20 19.78 6.59
C VAL A 216 8.58 20.03 6.01
N PHE A 217 8.68 19.96 4.69
CA PHE A 217 9.90 20.22 3.93
C PHE A 217 9.99 21.70 3.60
N ILE A 218 10.99 22.37 4.15
CA ILE A 218 11.11 23.83 4.13
C ILE A 218 12.34 24.30 3.35
N SER A 219 12.14 25.30 2.51
CA SER A 219 13.20 26.02 1.78
C SER A 219 12.75 27.46 1.52
N GLY A 220 13.63 28.33 1.02
CA GLY A 220 13.26 29.70 0.63
C GLY A 220 12.22 29.76 -0.49
N HIS A 221 12.05 28.67 -1.25
CA HIS A 221 10.98 28.53 -2.23
C HIS A 221 9.61 28.24 -1.61
N TYR A 222 9.57 27.87 -0.33
CA TYR A 222 8.34 27.58 0.40
C TYR A 222 7.39 28.81 0.44
N GLN A 223 7.91 30.03 0.31
CA GLN A 223 7.14 31.26 0.30
C GLN A 223 6.81 31.80 -1.11
N LEU A 224 7.47 31.32 -2.17
CA LEU A 224 7.57 32.05 -3.45
C LEU A 224 6.56 31.66 -4.52
N LYS A 225 5.70 30.67 -4.27
CA LYS A 225 4.61 30.34 -5.20
C LYS A 225 3.28 30.31 -4.49
N ASP A 226 2.27 30.81 -5.19
CA ASP A 226 0.84 30.71 -4.89
C ASP A 226 0.41 29.27 -4.56
N TRP A 227 0.81 28.76 -3.40
CA TRP A 227 0.06 27.76 -2.69
C TRP A 227 -1.29 28.39 -2.43
N CYS A 228 -2.31 27.95 -3.16
CA CYS A 228 -3.66 28.46 -3.02
C CYS A 228 -4.11 28.30 -1.56
N GLY A 229 -3.92 29.36 -0.78
CA GLY A 229 -4.61 29.87 0.43
C GLY A 229 -4.95 28.94 1.60
N ILE A 230 -4.85 27.62 1.48
CA ILE A 230 -5.65 26.71 2.31
C ILE A 230 -4.81 25.53 2.83
N GLU A 231 -3.87 24.94 2.06
CA GLU A 231 -3.00 23.86 2.58
C GLU A 231 -2.00 24.35 3.65
N PHE A 232 -1.40 25.53 3.45
CA PHE A 232 -0.55 26.17 4.47
C PHE A 232 -1.34 26.58 5.71
N ARG A 233 -2.67 26.80 5.59
CA ARG A 233 -3.51 27.13 6.75
C ARG A 233 -3.64 25.97 7.72
N ALA A 234 -3.72 24.72 7.27
CA ALA A 234 -3.76 23.58 8.20
C ALA A 234 -2.44 23.45 8.96
N ILE A 235 -1.31 23.56 8.27
CA ILE A 235 0.02 23.49 8.91
C ILE A 235 0.23 24.69 9.84
N ARG A 236 -0.12 25.91 9.41
CA ARG A 236 -0.14 27.11 10.27
C ARG A 236 -1.05 26.91 11.47
N ASP A 237 -2.25 26.37 11.30
CA ASP A 237 -3.21 26.16 12.37
C ASP A 237 -2.66 25.15 13.39
N ILE A 238 -1.95 24.11 12.96
CA ILE A 238 -1.28 23.14 13.86
C ILE A 238 -0.12 23.81 14.61
N ILE A 239 0.71 24.58 13.90
CA ILE A 239 1.78 25.40 14.50
C ILE A 239 1.19 26.39 15.53
N LEU A 240 0.06 27.02 15.21
CA LEU A 240 -0.63 28.00 16.07
C LEU A 240 -1.34 27.33 17.24
N ARG A 241 -1.87 26.11 17.08
CA ARG A 241 -2.49 25.29 18.12
C ARG A 241 -1.48 24.68 19.10
N ARG A 242 -0.17 24.86 18.86
CA ARG A 242 0.95 24.36 19.67
C ARG A 242 1.02 22.83 19.79
N ASP A 243 0.49 22.13 18.81
CA ASP A 243 0.60 20.67 18.70
C ASP A 243 1.95 20.31 18.05
N HIS A 244 3.03 20.81 18.67
CA HIS A 244 4.38 20.82 18.10
C HIS A 244 4.96 19.41 17.96
N ASP A 245 4.53 18.47 18.81
CA ASP A 245 5.02 17.09 18.80
C ASP A 245 4.65 16.35 17.51
N ARG A 246 3.60 16.79 16.81
CA ARG A 246 3.16 16.21 15.52
C ARG A 246 3.84 16.82 14.30
N ILE A 247 4.77 17.76 14.47
CA ILE A 247 5.49 18.38 13.37
C ILE A 247 6.95 17.94 13.38
N MET A 248 7.45 17.52 12.22
CA MET A 248 8.87 17.33 11.97
C MET A 248 9.31 18.27 10.84
N LEU A 249 10.33 19.08 11.11
CA LEU A 249 10.87 20.02 10.12
C LEU A 249 12.08 19.42 9.42
N ILE A 250 12.06 19.41 8.09
CA ILE A 250 13.19 19.02 7.25
C ILE A 250 13.52 20.17 6.31
N ARG A 251 14.72 20.75 6.46
CA ARG A 251 15.18 21.85 5.63
C ARG A 251 15.84 21.32 4.36
N THR A 252 15.28 21.66 3.21
CA THR A 252 15.80 21.25 1.89
C THR A 252 16.66 22.33 1.21
N GLY A 253 16.51 23.59 1.63
CA GLY A 253 17.29 24.71 1.10
C GLY A 253 17.41 25.90 2.05
N ASP A 254 18.08 26.94 1.58
CA ASP A 254 18.24 28.20 2.34
C ASP A 254 17.02 29.10 2.18
N GLY A 255 16.83 30.01 3.14
CA GLY A 255 15.69 30.94 3.19
C GLY A 255 14.98 30.90 4.55
N GLU A 256 14.25 31.97 4.84
CA GLU A 256 13.36 32.04 6.01
C GLU A 256 11.96 31.56 5.61
N VAL A 257 11.24 30.96 6.56
CA VAL A 257 9.86 30.52 6.36
C VAL A 257 9.00 31.12 7.46
N GLU A 258 7.96 31.84 7.06
CA GLU A 258 7.03 32.50 7.99
C GLU A 258 6.41 31.46 8.94
N GLY A 259 6.46 31.74 10.24
CA GLY A 259 5.94 30.84 11.27
C GLY A 259 6.95 29.82 11.81
N ILE A 260 8.14 29.70 11.20
CA ILE A 260 9.25 28.90 11.71
C ILE A 260 10.34 29.85 12.22
N ARG A 261 10.71 29.68 13.50
CA ARG A 261 11.70 30.54 14.16
C ARG A 261 13.10 30.02 13.88
N ALA A 262 14.08 30.91 13.94
CA ALA A 262 15.50 30.53 13.88
C ALA A 262 15.93 29.57 15.00
N THR A 263 15.16 29.49 16.10
CA THR A 263 15.41 28.61 17.24
C THR A 263 14.78 27.22 17.10
N ASP A 264 13.96 26.99 16.08
CA ASP A 264 13.27 25.70 15.90
C ASP A 264 14.26 24.65 15.36
N GLY A 265 14.20 23.44 15.91
CA GLY A 265 15.02 22.32 15.47
C GLY A 265 14.55 21.78 14.11
N TYR A 266 15.48 21.49 13.21
CA TYR A 266 15.21 20.87 11.91
C TYR A 266 16.32 19.90 11.53
N VAL A 267 15.98 18.94 10.68
CA VAL A 267 16.98 18.09 9.98
C VAL A 267 17.37 18.79 8.68
N ASP A 268 18.66 18.92 8.39
CA ASP A 268 19.14 19.48 7.12
C ASP A 268 19.24 18.37 6.06
N ALA A 269 18.26 18.30 5.16
CA ALA A 269 18.17 17.26 4.13
C ALA A 269 19.38 17.20 3.21
N ARG A 270 20.15 18.29 3.08
CA ARG A 270 21.36 18.33 2.25
C ARG A 270 22.52 17.52 2.83
N ARG A 271 22.41 17.10 4.10
CA ARG A 271 23.43 16.33 4.82
C ARG A 271 23.09 14.85 4.97
N HIS A 272 21.95 14.42 4.44
CA HIS A 272 21.42 13.08 4.66
C HIS A 272 20.90 12.50 3.36
N SER A 273 21.05 11.19 3.21
CA SER A 273 20.43 10.40 2.16
C SER A 273 18.91 10.28 2.37
N PRO A 274 18.13 9.97 1.32
CA PRO A 274 16.71 9.67 1.47
C PRO A 274 16.41 8.54 2.47
N GLU A 275 17.28 7.54 2.54
CA GLU A 275 17.16 6.42 3.48
C GLU A 275 17.31 6.87 4.94
N GLU A 276 18.32 7.70 5.23
CA GLU A 276 18.51 8.28 6.56
C GLU A 276 17.34 9.19 6.95
N LEU A 277 16.85 10.01 6.01
CA LEU A 277 15.70 10.88 6.24
C LEU A 277 14.44 10.06 6.56
N ALA A 278 14.19 8.97 5.84
CA ALA A 278 13.09 8.07 6.13
C ALA A 278 13.24 7.39 7.50
N ALA A 279 14.46 7.00 7.88
CA ALA A 279 14.74 6.44 9.21
C ALA A 279 14.47 7.45 10.34
N PHE A 280 14.81 8.73 10.17
CA PHE A 280 14.49 9.76 11.16
C PHE A 280 12.98 9.98 11.29
N ILE A 281 12.24 9.93 10.18
CA ILE A 281 10.78 10.03 10.19
C ILE A 281 10.17 8.83 10.93
N GLU A 282 10.64 7.62 10.65
CA GLU A 282 10.22 6.39 11.34
C GLU A 282 10.50 6.46 12.85
N GLN A 283 11.67 6.95 13.26
CA GLN A 283 12.00 7.19 14.66
C GLN A 283 10.99 8.15 15.31
N ARG A 284 10.69 9.28 14.66
CA ARG A 284 9.72 10.27 15.18
C ARG A 284 8.30 9.71 15.28
N ILE A 285 7.90 8.82 14.37
CA ILE A 285 6.62 8.10 14.49
C ILE A 285 6.62 7.24 15.75
N GLY A 286 7.71 6.52 16.04
CA GLY A 286 7.84 5.66 17.22
C GLY A 286 7.76 6.40 18.55
N GLU A 287 8.27 7.64 18.62
CA GLU A 287 8.22 8.48 19.82
C GLU A 287 6.80 8.96 20.19
N LEU A 288 5.87 8.93 19.22
CA LEU A 288 4.46 9.34 19.41
C LEU A 288 3.51 8.18 19.70
N GLN A 289 4.02 6.93 19.70
CA GLN A 289 3.23 5.77 20.07
C GLN A 289 3.23 5.61 21.60
N PRO A 290 2.06 5.40 22.24
CA PRO A 290 1.97 5.23 23.70
C PRO A 290 2.64 3.94 24.21
#